data_AF-A0A1T5DDF6-F1
#
_entry.id   AF-A0A1T5DDF6-F1
#
_cell.length_a   1.000
_cell.length_b   1.000
_cell.length_c   1.000
_cell.angle_alpha   90.00
_cell.angle_beta   90.00
_cell.angle_gamma   90.00
#
_symmetry.space_group_name_H-M   'P 1'
#
loop_
_entity.id
_entity.type
_entity.pdbx_description
1 polymer ?
#
loop_
_entity_poly.entity_id
_entity_poly.type
_entity_poly.pdbx_seq_one_letter_code
_entity_poly.pdbx_strand_id
1 'polypeptide(L)'
;MNISKLQRNSFLFGCAIGFLAPAIAYVLTLWFDSQRITIGDRPTALYVIAALINLLLVRFFYRNELERSARGVILVTFAAALLLIIVEKLSIT
;
A
#
# COMPACT_ATOMS: atom_id res chain seq x y z
N MET A 1 7.83 12.12 28.40
CA MET A 1 7.95 11.12 27.31
C MET A 1 6.55 10.73 26.86
N ASN A 2 6.13 11.04 25.63
CA ASN A 2 4.73 10.99 25.21
C ASN A 2 4.35 9.57 24.73
N ILE A 3 3.56 8.85 25.53
CA ILE A 3 3.25 7.41 25.34
C ILE A 3 2.61 7.13 23.96
N SER A 4 1.93 8.11 23.37
CA SER A 4 1.33 8.03 22.03
C SER A 4 2.34 7.80 20.89
N LYS A 5 3.58 8.30 21.00
CA LYS A 5 4.63 8.08 19.99
C LYS A 5 5.14 6.62 20.00
N LEU A 6 5.16 5.97 21.17
CA LEU A 6 5.62 4.57 21.30
C LEU A 6 4.67 3.58 20.63
N GLN A 7 3.35 3.74 20.81
CA GLN A 7 2.37 2.89 20.12
C GLN A 7 2.38 3.10 18.60
N ARG A 8 2.55 4.35 18.14
CA ARG A 8 2.68 4.66 16.72
C ARG A 8 4.01 4.23 16.09
N ASN A 9 5.07 3.98 16.86
CA ASN A 9 6.35 3.48 16.35
C ASN A 9 6.45 1.96 16.50
N SER A 10 5.38 1.26 16.15
CA SER A 10 5.36 -0.19 16.12
C SER A 10 5.46 -0.68 14.68
N PHE A 11 6.25 -1.73 14.49
CA PHE A 11 6.35 -2.39 13.19
C PHE A 11 4.98 -2.89 12.71
N LEU A 12 4.19 -3.50 13.61
CA LEU A 12 2.82 -3.95 13.30
C LEU A 12 1.92 -2.79 12.88
N PHE A 13 2.04 -1.64 13.53
CA PHE A 13 1.26 -0.45 13.18
C PHE A 13 1.62 0.04 11.77
N GLY A 14 2.91 0.02 11.43
CA GLY A 14 3.38 0.30 10.08
C GLY A 14 2.80 -0.66 9.04
N CYS A 15 2.80 -1.97 9.33
CA CYS A 15 2.20 -2.96 8.43
C CYS A 15 0.69 -2.74 8.24
N ALA A 16 -0.04 -2.50 9.33
CA ALA A 16 -1.49 -2.28 9.28
C ALA A 16 -1.83 -1.05 8.42
N ILE A 17 -1.12 0.06 8.60
CA ILE A 17 -1.32 1.27 7.80
C ILE A 17 -0.89 1.06 6.35
N GLY A 18 0.26 0.44 6.11
CA GLY A 18 0.76 0.17 4.77
C GLY A 18 -0.14 -0.77 3.96
N PHE A 19 -0.96 -1.58 4.62
CA PHE A 19 -1.92 -2.47 3.96
C PHE A 19 -3.19 -1.73 3.49
N LEU A 20 -3.55 -0.61 4.11
CA LEU A 20 -4.78 0.12 3.78
C LEU A 20 -4.79 0.61 2.33
N ALA A 21 -3.68 1.20 1.86
CA ALA A 21 -3.62 1.73 0.49
C ALA A 21 -3.85 0.65 -0.59
N PRO A 22 -3.11 -0.49 -0.61
CA PRO A 22 -3.36 -1.55 -1.58
C PRO A 22 -4.73 -2.22 -1.40
N ALA A 23 -5.24 -2.35 -0.16
CA ALA A 23 -6.59 -2.89 0.07
C ALA A 23 -7.68 -1.99 -0.53
N ILE A 24 -7.56 -0.66 -0.35
CA ILE A 24 -8.48 0.32 -0.95
C ILE A 24 -8.40 0.26 -2.48
N ALA A 25 -7.19 0.16 -3.06
CA ALA A 25 -7.03 0.02 -4.50
C ALA A 25 -7.68 -1.27 -5.05
N TYR A 26 -7.61 -2.37 -4.33
CA TYR A 26 -8.28 -3.62 -4.71
C TYR A 26 -9.80 -3.45 -4.72
N VAL A 27 -10.38 -2.88 -3.66
CA VAL A 27 -11.83 -2.63 -3.57
C VAL A 27 -12.31 -1.68 -4.67
N LEU A 28 -11.54 -0.62 -4.94
CA LEU A 28 -11.85 0.31 -6.02
C LEU A 28 -11.80 -0.38 -7.38
N THR A 29 -10.78 -1.20 -7.64
CA THR A 29 -10.66 -1.98 -8.88
C THR A 29 -11.91 -2.85 -9.08
N LEU A 30 -12.34 -3.59 -8.05
CA LEU A 30 -13.53 -4.44 -8.12
C LEU A 30 -14.81 -3.65 -8.40
N TRP A 31 -14.94 -2.48 -7.79
CA TRP A 31 -16.11 -1.62 -7.98
C TRP A 31 -16.16 -1.01 -9.38
N PHE A 32 -15.03 -0.53 -9.91
CA PHE A 32 -14.95 0.01 -11.27
C PHE A 32 -15.14 -1.04 -12.35
N ASP A 33 -14.60 -2.25 -12.15
CA ASP A 33 -14.79 -3.38 -13.06
C ASP A 33 -16.27 -3.78 -13.15
N SER A 34 -16.97 -3.79 -12.00
CA SER A 34 -18.43 -4.04 -11.94
C SER A 34 -19.25 -2.99 -12.72
N GLN A 35 -18.75 -1.76 -12.81
CA GLN A 35 -19.39 -0.65 -13.54
C GLN A 35 -18.93 -0.56 -15.01
N ARG A 36 -18.03 -1.44 -15.47
CA ARG A 36 -17.35 -1.37 -16.78
C ARG A 36 -16.65 -0.03 -17.02
N ILE A 37 -16.22 0.64 -15.96
CA ILE A 37 -15.49 1.90 -16.02
C ILE A 37 -14.00 1.58 -16.04
N THR A 38 -13.35 1.78 -17.19
CA THR A 38 -11.91 1.55 -17.34
C THR A 38 -11.12 2.77 -16.88
N ILE A 39 -10.33 2.61 -15.82
CA ILE A 39 -9.38 3.65 -15.38
C ILE A 39 -8.02 3.37 -16.03
N GLY A 40 -7.81 3.98 -17.20
CA GLY A 40 -6.65 3.74 -18.06
C GLY A 40 -6.73 2.44 -18.85
N ASP A 41 -5.69 2.16 -19.63
CA ASP A 41 -5.61 0.96 -20.48
C ASP A 41 -5.43 -0.34 -19.68
N ARG A 42 -5.01 -0.25 -18.41
CA ARG A 42 -4.76 -1.43 -17.57
C ARG A 42 -5.24 -1.23 -16.13
N PRO A 43 -5.88 -2.24 -15.53
CA PRO A 43 -6.36 -2.19 -14.14
C PRO A 43 -5.23 -1.98 -13.11
N THR A 44 -3.97 -2.14 -13.53
CA THR A 44 -2.76 -1.93 -12.72
C THR A 44 -2.60 -0.47 -12.23
N ALA A 45 -3.22 0.51 -12.89
CA ALA A 45 -3.05 1.94 -12.58
C ALA A 45 -3.39 2.30 -11.12
N LEU A 46 -4.48 1.75 -10.58
CA LEU A 46 -4.91 2.01 -9.20
C LEU A 46 -3.91 1.47 -8.17
N TYR A 47 -3.28 0.33 -8.45
CA TYR A 47 -2.27 -0.26 -7.58
C TYR A 47 -0.97 0.56 -7.58
N VAL A 48 -0.60 1.16 -8.72
CA VAL A 48 0.53 2.10 -8.78
C VAL A 48 0.27 3.34 -7.92
N ILE A 49 -0.96 3.89 -7.98
CA ILE A 49 -1.35 5.01 -7.12
C ILE A 49 -1.27 4.61 -5.63
N ALA A 50 -1.72 3.41 -5.27
CA ALA A 50 -1.57 2.91 -3.89
C ALA A 50 -0.10 2.82 -3.45
N ALA A 51 0.79 2.34 -4.34
CA ALA A 51 2.22 2.31 -4.05
C ALA A 51 2.80 3.72 -3.82
N LEU A 52 2.38 4.72 -4.60
CA LEU A 52 2.77 6.12 -4.41
C LEU A 52 2.30 6.67 -3.07
N ILE A 53 1.05 6.38 -2.67
CA ILE A 53 0.51 6.76 -1.36
C ILE A 53 1.36 6.15 -0.23
N ASN A 54 1.71 4.87 -0.34
CA ASN A 54 2.57 4.21 0.63
C ASN A 54 3.98 4.83 0.67
N LEU A 55 4.54 5.26 -0.46
CA LEU A 55 5.82 5.97 -0.50
C LEU A 55 5.75 7.32 0.25
N LEU A 56 4.64 8.06 0.11
CA LEU A 56 4.38 9.29 0.86
C LEU A 56 4.24 9.01 2.36
N LEU A 57 3.55 7.93 2.74
CA LEU A 57 3.45 7.46 4.12
C LEU A 57 4.81 7.12 4.72
N VAL A 58 5.66 6.42 3.98
CA VAL A 58 7.04 6.12 4.39
C VAL A 58 7.82 7.42 4.64
N ARG A 59 7.75 8.38 3.71
CA ARG A 59 8.38 9.69 3.88
C ARG A 59 7.86 10.42 5.12
N PHE A 60 6.56 10.37 5.37
CA PHE A 60 5.96 10.95 6.56
C PHE A 60 6.46 10.26 7.85
N PHE A 61 6.51 8.93 7.89
CA PHE A 61 6.98 8.21 9.08
C PHE A 61 8.45 8.48 9.38
N TYR A 62 9.32 8.50 8.37
CA TYR A 62 10.73 8.86 8.58
C TYR A 62 10.92 10.30 9.06
N ARG A 63 10.16 11.26 8.52
CA ARG A 63 10.20 12.67 8.99
C ARG A 63 9.79 12.84 10.45
N ASN A 64 9.03 11.89 11.01
CA ASN A 64 8.54 11.91 12.38
C ASN A 64 9.32 10.98 13.32
N GLU A 65 10.47 10.44 12.88
CA GLU A 65 11.31 9.50 13.64
C GLU A 65 10.59 8.16 13.97
N LEU A 66 9.57 7.79 13.18
CA LEU A 66 8.79 6.56 13.35
C LEU A 66 9.37 5.42 12.48
N GLU A 67 10.66 5.14 12.66
CA GLU A 67 11.40 4.21 11.79
C GLU A 67 10.82 2.80 11.75
N ARG A 68 10.36 2.26 12.88
CA ARG A 68 9.84 0.88 12.92
C ARG A 68 8.57 0.76 12.10
N SER A 69 7.72 1.77 12.15
CA SER A 69 6.49 1.82 11.33
C SER A 69 6.80 2.08 9.87
N ALA A 70 7.77 2.94 9.55
CA ALA A 70 8.22 3.13 8.18
C ALA A 70 8.69 1.80 7.55
N ARG A 71 9.47 0.99 8.28
CA ARG A 71 9.90 -0.35 7.83
C ARG A 71 8.71 -1.30 7.59
N GLY A 72 7.69 -1.25 8.45
CA GLY A 72 6.46 -2.03 8.25
C GLY A 72 5.70 -1.64 6.98
N VAL A 73 5.55 -0.35 6.70
CA VAL A 73 4.93 0.14 5.46
C VAL A 73 5.74 -0.29 4.24
N ILE A 74 7.07 -0.18 4.29
CA ILE A 74 7.96 -0.63 3.20
C ILE A 74 7.74 -2.11 2.91
N LEU A 75 7.75 -2.96 3.95
CA LEU A 75 7.57 -4.40 3.78
C LEU A 75 6.24 -4.71 3.09
N VAL A 76 5.15 -4.12 3.56
CA VAL A 76 3.82 -4.36 2.97
C VAL A 76 3.74 -3.86 1.53
N THR A 77 4.33 -2.70 1.25
CA THR A 77 4.37 -2.15 -0.12
C THR A 77 5.15 -3.08 -1.06
N PHE A 78 6.28 -3.60 -0.59
CA PHE A 78 7.11 -4.50 -1.37
C PHE A 78 6.41 -5.85 -1.59
N ALA A 79 5.80 -6.42 -0.55
CA ALA A 79 5.03 -7.65 -0.65
C ALA A 79 3.82 -7.50 -1.58
N ALA A 80 3.08 -6.39 -1.50
CA ALA A 80 1.95 -6.09 -2.38
C ALA A 80 2.41 -5.92 -3.84
N ALA A 81 3.54 -5.25 -4.09
CA ALA A 81 4.10 -5.13 -5.43
C ALA A 81 4.52 -6.49 -6.01
N LEU A 82 5.15 -7.37 -5.20
CA LEU A 82 5.47 -8.73 -5.63
C LEU A 82 4.21 -9.54 -5.96
N LEU A 83 3.19 -9.48 -5.11
CA LEU A 83 1.90 -10.12 -5.37
C LEU A 83 1.27 -9.62 -6.66
N LEU A 84 1.27 -8.30 -6.89
CA LEU A 84 0.74 -7.71 -8.12
C LEU A 84 1.48 -8.23 -9.36
N ILE A 85 2.81 -8.28 -9.32
CA ILE A 85 3.63 -8.80 -10.42
C ILE A 85 3.31 -10.28 -10.69
N ILE A 86 3.17 -11.10 -9.64
CA ILE A 86 2.85 -12.52 -9.78
C ILE A 86 1.47 -12.69 -10.41
N VAL A 87 0.46 -11.96 -9.93
CA VAL A 87 -0.92 -12.03 -10.44
C VAL A 87 -0.98 -11.58 -11.90
N GLU A 88 -0.34 -10.46 -12.26
CA GLU A 88 -0.26 -9.97 -13.65
C GLU A 88 0.45 -10.99 -14.55
N LYS A 89 1.59 -11.56 -14.10
CA LYS A 89 2.32 -12.59 -14.86
C LYS A 89 1.48 -13.86 -15.08
N LEU A 90 0.73 -14.31 -14.06
CA LEU A 90 -0.16 -15.47 -14.17
C LEU A 90 -1.33 -15.20 -15.11
N SER A 91 -1.89 -13.99 -15.11
CA SER A 91 -3.01 -13.63 -16.00
C SER A 91 -2.61 -13.51 -17.47
N ILE A 92 -1.31 -13.40 -17.77
CA ILE A 92 -0.77 -13.30 -19.15
C ILE A 92 -0.47 -14.69 -19.74
N THR A 93 -0.53 -15.78 -18.95
CA THR A 93 -0.35 -17.17 -19.42
C THR A 93 -1.69 -17.85 -19.64
#